data_AF-A0A2V8X9C0-F1
#
_entry.id   AF-A0A2V8X9C0-F1
#
_cell.length_a   1.000
_cell.length_b   1.000
_cell.length_c   1.000
_cell.angle_alpha   90.00
_cell.angle_beta   90.00
_cell.angle_gamma   90.00
#
_symmetry.space_group_name_H-M   'P 1'
#
loop_
_entity.id
_entity.type
_entity.pdbx_description
1 polymer ?
#
loop_
_entity_poly.entity_id
_entity_poly.type
_entity_poly.pdbx_seq_one_letter_code
_entity_poly.pdbx_strand_id
1 'polypeptide(L)'
;MTRHGYSARRTLNESSAAKPSRAGVGLALGGGFARGFAHLGVLQVLEQNHVPISHIAGTSVGSILGAAYASGAPISRIIETCRTLRLRDIARWRVSRLGLASNQRLENLIERVFDSRHFEDLRIP
;
A
#
# COMPACT_ATOMS: atom_id res chain seq x y z
N MET A 1 34.06 -5.12 34.63
CA MET A 1 33.70 -3.75 34.19
C MET A 1 33.28 -3.89 32.72
N THR A 2 32.06 -3.65 32.25
CA THR A 2 30.88 -3.01 32.82
C THR A 2 29.69 -3.56 32.02
N ARG A 3 28.56 -3.79 32.70
CA ARG A 3 27.24 -4.10 32.13
C ARG A 3 26.86 -3.07 31.07
N HIS A 4 25.93 -3.41 30.18
CA HIS A 4 24.67 -2.67 29.94
C HIS A 4 23.84 -3.46 28.94
N GLY A 5 22.94 -4.29 29.48
CA GLY A 5 21.77 -4.71 28.72
C GLY A 5 20.87 -3.50 28.50
N TYR A 6 20.34 -3.37 27.29
CA TYR A 6 19.15 -2.56 27.04
C TYR A 6 17.99 -3.51 26.72
N SER A 7 17.43 -4.01 27.81
CA SER A 7 16.01 -4.31 27.92
C SER A 7 15.25 -2.99 27.81
N ALA A 8 14.57 -2.78 26.69
CA ALA A 8 13.44 -1.86 26.64
C ALA A 8 12.37 -2.50 25.77
N ARG A 9 11.62 -3.42 26.40
CA ARG A 9 10.25 -3.76 26.02
C ARG A 9 9.50 -2.44 25.79
N ARG A 10 9.34 -2.05 24.53
CA ARG A 10 8.43 -0.98 24.18
C ARG A 10 7.03 -1.58 24.32
N THR A 11 6.43 -1.32 25.47
CA THR A 11 5.00 -1.49 25.72
C THR A 11 4.23 -0.59 24.74
N LEU A 12 4.08 -1.05 23.49
CA LEU A 12 3.09 -0.49 22.57
C LEU A 12 1.80 -1.26 22.84
N ASN A 13 1.06 -0.73 23.81
CA ASN A 13 -0.39 -0.61 23.80
C ASN A 13 -1.10 -1.71 22.97
N GLU A 14 -1.43 -2.83 23.60
CA GLU A 14 -2.42 -3.81 23.12
C GLU A 14 -3.82 -3.20 23.15
N SER A 15 -4.00 -2.04 22.51
CA SER A 15 -5.32 -1.51 22.22
C SER A 15 -5.84 -2.27 21.01
N SER A 16 -6.47 -3.41 21.28
CA SER A 16 -7.41 -4.13 20.43
C SER A 16 -7.19 -3.89 18.93
N ALA A 17 -6.29 -4.65 18.31
CA ALA A 17 -6.35 -4.89 16.88
C ALA A 17 -7.74 -5.49 16.61
N ALA A 18 -8.69 -4.63 16.23
CA ALA A 18 -10.05 -5.03 15.95
C ALA A 18 -9.98 -6.13 14.91
N LYS A 19 -10.36 -7.35 15.30
CA LYS A 19 -10.48 -8.50 14.42
C LYS A 19 -11.23 -8.01 13.17
N PRO A 20 -10.68 -8.13 11.94
CA PRO A 20 -11.36 -7.62 10.76
C PRO A 20 -12.76 -8.24 10.75
N SER A 21 -13.79 -7.41 10.94
CA SER A 21 -15.15 -7.90 10.92
C SER A 21 -15.37 -8.50 9.55
N ARG A 22 -15.81 -9.77 9.48
CA ARG A 22 -16.22 -10.38 8.21
C ARG A 22 -17.36 -9.60 7.52
N ALA A 23 -17.97 -8.64 8.22
CA ALA A 23 -18.88 -7.65 7.66
C ALA A 23 -18.10 -6.54 6.93
N GLY A 24 -18.26 -6.48 5.61
CA GLY A 24 -17.70 -5.44 4.76
C GLY A 24 -17.56 -5.90 3.31
N VAL A 25 -17.37 -4.96 2.39
CA VAL A 25 -17.19 -5.24 0.96
C VAL A 25 -15.76 -5.70 0.68
N GLY A 26 -15.61 -6.71 -0.18
CA GLY A 26 -14.32 -7.06 -0.78
C GLY A 26 -14.08 -6.23 -2.04
N LEU A 27 -12.87 -5.69 -2.20
CA LEU A 27 -12.49 -4.91 -3.38
C LEU A 27 -11.51 -5.67 -4.25
N ALA A 28 -11.75 -5.66 -5.56
CA ALA A 28 -10.84 -6.20 -6.57
C ALA A 28 -10.36 -5.07 -7.50
N LEU A 29 -9.08 -4.68 -7.37
CA LEU A 29 -8.48 -3.55 -8.08
C LEU A 29 -7.65 -4.05 -9.27
N GLY A 30 -8.19 -3.86 -10.48
CA GLY A 30 -7.51 -4.25 -11.71
C GLY A 30 -6.22 -3.44 -12.00
N GLY A 31 -5.41 -3.95 -12.91
CA GLY A 31 -4.31 -3.20 -13.52
C GLY A 31 -4.81 -2.13 -14.50
N GLY A 32 -3.92 -1.23 -14.94
CA GLY A 32 -4.34 -0.17 -15.88
C GLY A 32 -3.35 0.96 -16.11
N PHE A 33 -2.07 0.79 -15.72
CA PHE A 33 -1.04 1.83 -15.76
C PHE A 33 -1.57 3.16 -15.19
N ALA A 34 -1.47 4.27 -15.94
CA ALA A 34 -1.92 5.59 -15.53
C ALA A 34 -3.44 5.66 -15.25
N ARG A 35 -4.26 4.83 -15.91
CA ARG A 35 -5.71 4.82 -15.63
C ARG A 35 -6.05 4.17 -14.29
N GLY A 36 -5.17 3.33 -13.77
CA GLY A 36 -5.38 2.66 -12.49
C GLY A 36 -5.39 3.60 -11.28
N PHE A 37 -4.91 4.85 -11.41
CA PHE A 37 -5.05 5.86 -10.36
C PHE A 37 -6.52 6.23 -10.06
N ALA A 38 -7.46 5.91 -10.96
CA ALA A 38 -8.89 6.05 -10.71
C ALA A 38 -9.36 5.25 -9.47
N HIS A 39 -8.67 4.15 -9.13
CA HIS A 39 -8.94 3.37 -7.92
C HIS A 39 -8.86 4.21 -6.64
N LEU A 40 -7.98 5.22 -6.57
CA LEU A 40 -7.88 6.11 -5.40
C LEU A 40 -9.13 6.98 -5.23
N GLY A 41 -9.77 7.39 -6.34
CA GLY A 41 -11.03 8.12 -6.29
C GLY A 41 -12.16 7.26 -5.74
N VAL A 42 -12.22 5.99 -6.16
CA VAL A 42 -13.19 5.02 -5.62
C VAL A 42 -12.96 4.81 -4.12
N LEU A 43 -11.72 4.55 -3.70
CA LEU A 43 -11.38 4.37 -2.29
C LEU A 43 -11.73 5.60 -1.45
N GLN A 44 -11.43 6.80 -1.95
CA GLN A 44 -11.78 8.05 -1.28
C GLN A 44 -13.30 8.20 -1.07
N VAL A 45 -14.11 7.89 -2.08
CA VAL A 45 -15.58 7.96 -1.96
C VAL A 45 -16.11 6.92 -0.98
N LEU A 46 -15.57 5.69 -1.01
CA LEU A 46 -15.96 4.64 -0.06
C LEU A 46 -15.65 5.04 1.38
N GLU A 47 -14.47 5.62 1.63
CA GLU A 47 -14.06 6.11 2.95
C GLU A 47 -14.95 7.25 3.43
N GLN A 48 -15.26 8.23 2.57
CA GLN A 48 -16.15 9.35 2.88
C GLN A 48 -17.58 8.90 3.24
N ASN A 49 -18.04 7.82 2.63
CA ASN A 49 -19.36 7.24 2.88
C ASN A 49 -19.34 6.17 3.98
N HIS A 50 -18.22 5.99 4.69
CA HIS A 50 -18.06 5.01 5.77
C HIS A 50 -18.40 3.57 5.32
N VAL A 51 -18.11 3.22 4.07
CA VAL A 51 -18.32 1.87 3.56
C VAL A 51 -17.20 0.96 4.08
N PRO A 52 -17.49 -0.07 4.89
CA PRO A 52 -16.47 -0.93 5.47
C PRO A 52 -15.86 -1.85 4.40
N ILE A 53 -14.55 -1.74 4.20
CA ILE A 53 -13.78 -2.61 3.29
C ILE A 53 -13.15 -3.74 4.13
N SER A 54 -13.48 -4.99 3.79
CA SER A 54 -13.00 -6.16 4.56
C SER A 54 -11.77 -6.81 3.95
N HIS A 55 -11.60 -6.75 2.62
CA HIS A 55 -10.51 -7.39 1.90
C HIS A 55 -10.16 -6.60 0.63
N ILE A 56 -8.88 -6.61 0.22
CA ILE A 56 -8.43 -5.98 -1.02
C ILE A 56 -7.55 -6.94 -1.82
N ALA A 57 -7.98 -7.27 -3.03
CA ALA A 57 -7.15 -7.92 -4.04
C ALA A 57 -6.74 -6.90 -5.11
N GLY A 58 -5.50 -6.96 -5.60
CA GLY A 58 -5.01 -6.01 -6.61
C GLY A 58 -4.07 -6.62 -7.63
N THR A 59 -4.01 -6.03 -8.82
CA THR A 59 -3.06 -6.40 -9.89
C THR A 59 -2.28 -5.19 -10.40
N SER A 60 -0.95 -5.30 -10.50
CA SER A 60 -0.07 -4.23 -11.02
C SER A 60 -0.24 -2.92 -10.24
N VAL A 61 -0.66 -1.83 -10.89
CA VAL A 61 -0.95 -0.57 -10.19
C VAL A 61 -2.04 -0.74 -9.12
N GLY A 62 -3.02 -1.62 -9.35
CA GLY A 62 -4.07 -1.92 -8.38
C GLY A 62 -3.53 -2.55 -7.10
N SER A 63 -2.51 -3.43 -7.18
CA SER A 63 -1.87 -4.00 -5.97
C SER A 63 -1.06 -2.96 -5.21
N ILE A 64 -0.36 -2.06 -5.92
CA ILE A 64 0.43 -1.00 -5.28
C ILE A 64 -0.50 -0.04 -4.51
N LEU A 65 -1.55 0.45 -5.18
CA LEU A 65 -2.49 1.39 -4.55
C LEU A 65 -3.35 0.73 -3.47
N GLY A 66 -3.79 -0.51 -3.71
CA GLY A 66 -4.57 -1.29 -2.76
C GLY A 66 -3.80 -1.59 -1.48
N ALA A 67 -2.55 -2.04 -1.60
CA ALA A 67 -1.72 -2.33 -0.45
C ALA A 67 -1.30 -1.04 0.29
N ALA A 68 -1.08 0.07 -0.43
CA ALA A 68 -0.83 1.37 0.19
C ALA A 68 -2.01 1.81 1.07
N TYR A 69 -3.24 1.66 0.57
CA TYR A 69 -4.44 1.93 1.34
C TYR A 69 -4.63 0.95 2.51
N ALA A 70 -4.40 -0.34 2.28
CA ALA A 70 -4.48 -1.39 3.29
C ALA A 70 -3.51 -1.20 4.45
N SER A 71 -2.37 -0.52 4.23
CA SER A 71 -1.42 -0.15 5.31
C SER A 71 -2.03 0.81 6.34
N GLY A 72 -3.16 1.45 6.00
CA GLY A 72 -3.80 2.46 6.83
C GLY A 72 -3.19 3.86 6.68
N ALA A 73 -2.38 4.07 5.65
CA ALA A 73 -1.94 5.40 5.25
C ALA A 73 -3.15 6.27 4.84
N PRO A 74 -3.20 7.56 5.22
CA PRO A 74 -4.30 8.44 4.82
C PRO A 74 -4.44 8.51 3.30
N ILE A 75 -5.65 8.35 2.77
CA ILE A 75 -5.91 8.37 1.32
C ILE A 75 -5.40 9.66 0.66
N SER A 76 -5.46 10.78 1.36
CA SER A 76 -4.94 12.07 0.92
C SER A 76 -3.43 12.04 0.65
N ARG A 77 -2.65 11.42 1.55
CA ARG A 77 -1.19 11.26 1.41
C ARG A 77 -0.84 10.34 0.24
N ILE A 78 -1.63 9.28 0.03
CA ILE A 78 -1.44 8.38 -1.11
C ILE A 78 -1.69 9.14 -2.42
N ILE A 79 -2.78 9.91 -2.51
CA ILE A 79 -3.11 10.74 -3.67
C ILE A 79 -2.02 11.78 -3.95
N GLU A 80 -1.54 12.48 -2.93
CA GLU A 80 -0.47 13.46 -3.06
C GLU A 80 0.83 12.83 -3.58
N THR A 81 1.22 11.70 -3.00
CA THR A 81 2.40 10.95 -3.45
C THR A 81 2.24 10.53 -4.91
N CYS A 82 1.07 10.00 -5.27
CA CYS A 82 0.77 9.56 -6.63
C CYS A 82 0.77 10.69 -7.66
N ARG A 83 0.39 11.92 -7.27
CA ARG A 83 0.46 13.11 -8.15
C ARG A 83 1.88 13.46 -8.57
N THR A 84 2.87 13.09 -7.75
CA THR A 84 4.29 13.31 -8.07
C THR A 84 4.87 12.23 -8.98
N LEU A 85 4.19 11.09 -9.13
CA LEU A 85 4.66 9.96 -9.93
C LEU A 85 4.56 10.28 -11.40
N ARG A 86 5.67 10.11 -12.11
CA ARG A 86 5.71 10.16 -13.57
C ARG A 86 5.70 8.74 -14.13
N LEU A 87 5.27 8.58 -15.37
CA LEU A 87 5.31 7.28 -16.07
C LEU A 87 6.71 6.65 -16.07
N ARG A 88 7.75 7.50 -16.14
CA ARG A 88 9.16 7.09 -16.04
C ARG A 88 9.48 6.44 -14.68
N ASP A 89 8.82 6.85 -13.61
CA ASP A 89 9.07 6.33 -12.25
C ASP A 89 8.48 4.92 -12.08
N ILE A 90 7.60 4.50 -12.97
CA ILE A 90 6.94 3.19 -12.95
C ILE A 90 7.52 2.27 -14.02
N ALA A 91 7.77 2.80 -15.22
CA ALA A 91 8.26 2.03 -16.35
C ALA A 91 9.43 2.74 -17.04
N ARG A 92 10.58 2.08 -17.09
CA ARG A 92 11.62 2.36 -18.10
C ARG A 92 11.56 1.23 -19.10
N TRP A 93 11.02 1.50 -20.29
CA TRP A 93 11.16 0.59 -21.41
C TRP A 93 12.65 0.41 -21.70
N ARG A 94 13.21 -0.73 -21.32
CA ARG A 94 14.56 -1.14 -21.72
C ARG A 94 14.44 -2.59 -22.15
N VAL A 95 14.37 -2.79 -23.47
CA VAL A 95 14.29 -4.12 -24.07
C VAL A 95 15.56 -4.89 -23.71
N SER A 96 15.42 -5.89 -22.83
CA SER A 96 16.46 -6.85 -22.48
C SER A 96 16.03 -8.23 -22.96
N ARG A 97 17.00 -9.08 -23.31
CA ARG A 97 16.76 -10.45 -23.81
C ARG A 97 16.05 -11.38 -22.80
N LEU A 98 15.86 -10.94 -21.54
CA LEU A 98 15.18 -11.66 -20.47
C LEU A 98 13.95 -10.91 -19.90
N GLY A 99 13.56 -9.74 -20.44
CA GLY A 99 12.41 -8.95 -19.97
C GLY A 99 12.39 -7.49 -20.46
N LEU A 100 11.24 -6.82 -20.35
CA LEU A 100 11.00 -5.47 -20.89
C LEU A 100 11.29 -4.30 -19.92
N ALA A 101 11.55 -4.56 -18.63
CA ALA A 101 11.76 -3.52 -17.60
C ALA A 101 12.65 -4.00 -16.43
N SER A 102 13.32 -3.05 -15.75
CA SER A 102 14.10 -3.27 -14.52
C SER A 102 13.24 -2.99 -13.28
N ASN A 103 13.33 -3.83 -12.24
CA ASN A 103 12.50 -3.77 -11.04
C ASN A 103 12.91 -2.68 -10.02
N GLN A 104 14.09 -2.07 -10.16
CA GLN A 104 14.65 -1.12 -9.18
C GLN A 104 13.74 0.10 -8.90
N ARG A 105 13.01 0.58 -9.91
CA ARG A 105 12.11 1.73 -9.73
C ARG A 105 10.81 1.36 -9.02
N LEU A 106 10.34 0.13 -9.23
CA LEU A 106 9.19 -0.40 -8.51
C LEU A 106 9.52 -0.53 -7.01
N GLU A 107 10.73 -0.99 -6.69
CA GLU A 107 11.24 -1.03 -5.31
C GLU A 107 11.25 0.36 -4.67
N ASN A 108 11.85 1.36 -5.32
CA ASN A 108 11.86 2.74 -4.83
C ASN A 108 10.44 3.34 -4.68
N LEU A 109 9.50 2.94 -5.54
CA LEU A 109 8.10 3.36 -5.43
C LEU A 109 7.45 2.75 -4.19
N ILE A 110 7.69 1.46 -3.95
CA ILE A 110 7.19 0.76 -2.76
C ILE A 110 7.76 1.43 -1.50
N GLU A 111 9.06 1.72 -1.44
CA GLU A 111 9.65 2.40 -0.28
C GLU A 111 9.09 3.81 -0.02
N ARG A 112 8.63 4.52 -1.06
CA ARG A 112 8.05 5.88 -0.93
C ARG A 112 6.59 5.87 -0.52
N VAL A 113 5.85 4.86 -0.95
CA VAL A 113 4.39 4.79 -0.78
C VAL A 113 4.01 4.02 0.49
N PHE A 114 4.87 3.11 0.95
CA PHE A 114 4.57 2.19 2.04
C PHE A 114 5.43 2.48 3.28
N ASP A 115 4.76 2.71 4.41
CA ASP A 115 5.43 2.76 5.72
C ASP A 115 5.54 1.34 6.36
N SER A 116 4.67 0.40 5.96
CA SER A 116 4.65 -0.99 6.41
C SER A 116 5.72 -1.84 5.70
N ARG A 117 6.37 -2.75 6.44
CA ARG A 117 7.46 -3.59 5.92
C ARG A 117 7.06 -5.04 5.68
N HIS A 118 6.03 -5.52 6.35
CA HIS A 118 5.53 -6.90 6.21
C HIS A 118 4.03 -6.90 5.91
N PHE A 119 3.54 -7.98 5.28
CA PHE A 119 2.12 -8.13 4.96
C PHE A 119 1.23 -8.18 6.21
N GLU A 120 1.73 -8.74 7.30
CA GLU A 120 1.05 -8.78 8.61
C GLU A 120 0.86 -7.40 9.26
N ASP A 121 1.60 -6.38 8.80
CA ASP A 121 1.45 -5.01 9.28
C ASP A 121 0.26 -4.28 8.62
N LEU A 122 -0.39 -4.87 7.62
CA LEU A 122 -1.53 -4.28 6.94
C LEU A 122 -2.79 -4.38 7.80
N ARG A 123 -3.58 -3.30 7.82
CA ARG A 123 -4.86 -3.24 8.55
C ARG A 123 -5.97 -4.01 7.85
N ILE A 124 -5.87 -4.13 6.53
CA ILE A 124 -6.83 -4.83 5.67
C ILE A 124 -6.08 -5.95 4.96
N PRO A 125 -6.58 -7.19 5.01
CA PRO A 125 -5.99 -8.32 4.29
C PRO A 125 -6.18 -8.24 2.77
#